data_AF-A0A0U4GT75-F1
#
_entry.id   AF-A0A0U4GT75-F1
#
_cell.length_a   1.000
_cell.length_b   1.000
_cell.length_c   1.000
_cell.angle_alpha   90.00
_cell.angle_beta   90.00
_cell.angle_gamma   90.00
#
_symmetry.space_group_name_H-M   'P 1'
#
loop_
_entity.id
_entity.type
_entity.pdbx_description
1 polymer ?
#
loop_
_entity_poly.entity_id
_entity_poly.type
_entity_poly.pdbx_seq_one_letter_code
_entity_poly.pdbx_strand_id
1 'polypeptide(L)'
;MMKLVLFGIIFTLFSLIGSIGGADVPGNYPTTVYDSTYSCGDLGENAYCRKVCKLRGDSYGYCFHSRCWCEYLEDKDISIWNAVKNHCTNTLLYPKGK
;
A
#
# COMPACT_ATOMS: atom_id res chain seq x y z
N MET A 1 19.34 9.21 -40.44
CA MET A 1 19.74 10.14 -39.36
C MET A 1 18.58 10.46 -38.42
N MET A 2 17.46 11.04 -38.90
CA MET A 2 16.32 11.43 -38.05
C MET A 2 15.66 10.26 -37.27
N LYS A 3 15.64 9.05 -37.84
CA LYS A 3 15.09 7.84 -37.17
C LYS A 3 15.90 7.43 -35.93
N LEU A 4 17.23 7.51 -35.98
CA LEU A 4 18.10 7.13 -34.85
C LEU A 4 17.99 8.12 -33.68
N VAL A 5 17.78 9.41 -33.98
CA VAL A 5 17.52 10.45 -32.99
C VAL A 5 16.18 10.22 -32.27
N LEU A 6 15.14 9.82 -33.02
CA LEU A 6 13.84 9.45 -32.45
C LEU A 6 13.93 8.27 -31.48
N PHE A 7 14.67 7.21 -31.82
CA PHE A 7 14.87 6.07 -30.92
C PHE A 7 15.63 6.47 -29.64
N GLY A 8 16.61 7.36 -29.75
CA GLY A 8 17.33 7.90 -28.59
C GLY A 8 16.43 8.69 -27.63
N ILE A 9 15.56 9.55 -28.16
CA ILE A 9 14.61 10.36 -27.36
C ILE A 9 13.57 9.47 -26.67
N ILE A 10 13.07 8.43 -27.35
CA ILE A 10 12.12 7.49 -26.75
C ILE A 10 12.78 6.76 -25.57
N PHE A 11 14.04 6.31 -25.73
CA PHE A 11 14.77 5.60 -24.68
C PHE A 11 15.03 6.46 -23.45
N THR A 12 15.36 7.75 -23.62
CA THR A 12 15.56 8.67 -22.49
C THR A 12 14.26 9.00 -21.78
N LEU A 13 13.14 9.11 -22.49
CA LEU A 13 11.82 9.32 -21.89
C LEU A 13 11.36 8.13 -21.05
N PHE A 14 11.60 6.88 -21.50
CA PHE A 14 11.27 5.70 -20.70
C PHE A 14 12.09 5.59 -19.42
N SER A 15 13.37 5.98 -19.44
CA SER A 15 14.22 6.00 -18.24
C SER A 15 13.74 7.02 -17.20
N LEU A 16 13.15 8.14 -17.63
CA LEU A 16 12.64 9.19 -16.73
C LEU A 16 11.33 8.80 -16.03
N ILE A 17 10.53 7.89 -16.59
CA ILE A 17 9.30 7.38 -15.96
C ILE A 17 9.64 6.58 -14.68
N GLY A 18 10.82 5.93 -14.65
CA GLY A 18 11.32 5.21 -13.47
C GLY A 18 11.79 6.10 -12.32
N SER A 19 11.94 7.42 -12.53
CA SER A 19 12.41 8.37 -11.52
C SER A 19 11.30 9.17 -10.83
N ILE A 20 10.04 8.93 -11.18
CA ILE A 20 8.86 9.54 -10.52
C ILE A 20 8.24 8.61 -9.47
N GLY A 21 8.87 7.45 -9.21
CA GLY A 21 8.60 6.67 -8.01
C GLY A 21 9.16 7.42 -6.82
N GLY A 22 8.28 8.07 -6.06
CA GLY A 22 8.64 8.67 -4.77
C GLY A 22 9.47 7.68 -3.98
N ALA A 23 10.55 8.18 -3.36
CA ALA A 23 11.46 7.39 -2.52
C ALA A 23 10.71 6.29 -1.79
N ASP A 24 11.11 5.02 -1.97
CA ASP A 24 10.40 3.84 -1.45
C ASP A 24 9.93 4.08 -0.01
N VAL A 25 8.67 4.48 0.15
CA VAL A 25 8.12 4.82 1.45
C VAL A 25 8.02 3.49 2.20
N PRO A 26 8.69 3.33 3.36
CA PRO A 26 8.67 2.07 4.09
C PRO A 26 7.23 1.71 4.43
N GLY A 27 6.93 0.42 4.49
CA GLY A 27 5.57 -0.04 4.66
C GLY A 27 5.48 -1.54 4.60
N ASN A 28 4.24 -2.04 4.62
CA ASN A 28 3.96 -3.46 4.60
C ASN A 28 2.63 -3.75 3.89
N TYR A 29 2.44 -5.02 3.53
CA TYR A 29 1.18 -5.54 3.01
C TYR A 29 0.27 -6.00 4.16
N PRO A 30 -0.85 -5.32 4.46
CA PRO A 30 -1.78 -5.76 5.48
C PRO A 30 -2.38 -7.13 5.14
N THR A 31 -2.66 -7.93 6.16
CA THR A 31 -3.34 -9.22 6.01
C THR A 31 -4.77 -9.19 6.54
N THR A 32 -5.62 -10.00 5.92
CA THR A 32 -7.01 -10.30 6.31
C THR A 32 -7.05 -11.16 7.56
N VAL A 33 -8.26 -11.53 8.00
CA VAL A 33 -8.45 -12.47 9.13
C VAL A 33 -7.91 -13.87 8.87
N TYR A 34 -7.61 -14.20 7.60
CA TYR A 34 -7.08 -15.49 7.13
C TYR A 34 -5.60 -15.39 6.71
N ASP A 35 -4.88 -14.38 7.21
CA ASP A 35 -3.46 -14.12 6.90
C ASP A 35 -3.13 -13.95 5.40
N SER A 36 -4.15 -13.74 4.57
CA SER A 36 -4.01 -13.42 3.15
C SER A 36 -3.93 -11.91 2.94
N THR A 37 -3.11 -11.46 1.98
CA THR A 37 -3.01 -10.04 1.62
C THR A 37 -4.25 -9.56 0.86
N TYR A 38 -4.54 -8.26 0.95
CA TYR A 38 -5.66 -7.64 0.23
C TYR A 38 -5.29 -7.39 -1.24
N SER A 39 -5.93 -8.11 -2.16
CA SER A 39 -5.73 -7.90 -3.60
C SER A 39 -6.39 -6.63 -4.12
N CYS A 40 -5.81 -6.04 -5.17
CA CYS A 40 -6.36 -4.89 -5.88
C CYS A 40 -6.09 -5.01 -7.39
N GLY A 41 -7.00 -4.46 -8.20
CA GLY A 41 -6.93 -4.50 -9.67
C GLY A 41 -6.13 -3.34 -10.25
N ASP A 42 -6.57 -2.12 -9.97
CA ASP A 42 -5.96 -0.89 -10.52
C ASP A 42 -4.76 -0.47 -9.68
N LEU A 43 -3.56 -0.44 -10.29
CA LEU A 43 -2.30 -0.03 -9.66
C LEU A 43 -2.31 1.47 -9.31
N GLY A 44 -1.58 1.84 -8.25
CA GLY A 44 -1.51 3.21 -7.74
C GLY A 44 -2.71 3.55 -6.85
N GLU A 45 -3.18 4.80 -6.93
CA GLU A 45 -4.24 5.34 -6.08
C GLU A 45 -5.49 4.46 -6.10
N ASN A 46 -5.88 3.95 -4.94
CA ASN A 46 -6.93 2.95 -4.85
C ASN A 46 -7.78 3.14 -3.58
N ALA A 47 -9.06 3.48 -3.76
CA ALA A 47 -9.96 3.77 -2.65
C ALA A 47 -10.19 2.57 -1.72
N TYR A 48 -10.07 1.35 -2.22
CA TYR A 48 -10.14 0.14 -1.41
C TYR A 48 -8.89 0.01 -0.52
N CYS A 49 -7.70 0.18 -1.08
CA CYS A 49 -6.47 0.13 -0.29
C CYS A 49 -6.37 1.26 0.74
N ARG A 50 -6.84 2.49 0.42
CA ARG A 50 -6.95 3.56 1.42
C ARG A 50 -7.82 3.17 2.61
N LYS A 51 -8.96 2.50 2.37
CA LYS A 51 -9.84 2.04 3.46
C LYS A 51 -9.17 0.95 4.30
N VAL A 52 -8.48 0.00 3.67
CA VAL A 52 -7.77 -1.08 4.36
C VAL A 52 -6.68 -0.50 5.27
N CYS A 53 -5.85 0.42 4.77
CA CYS A 53 -4.75 1.01 5.53
C CYS A 53 -5.23 1.96 6.63
N LYS A 54 -6.33 2.68 6.43
CA LYS A 54 -6.93 3.53 7.47
C LYS A 54 -7.29 2.77 8.74
N LEU A 55 -7.67 1.49 8.64
CA LEU A 55 -7.94 0.63 9.80
C LEU A 55 -6.68 0.32 10.63
N ARG A 56 -5.49 0.63 10.14
CA ARG A 56 -4.19 0.33 10.74
C ARG A 56 -3.54 1.55 11.42
N GLY A 57 -4.35 2.53 11.81
CA GLY A 57 -3.86 3.78 12.41
C GLY A 57 -3.76 4.94 11.42
N ASP A 58 -4.69 5.01 10.47
CA ASP A 58 -4.78 6.08 9.46
C ASP A 58 -3.60 6.16 8.46
N SER A 59 -2.95 5.03 8.17
CA SER A 59 -1.91 5.00 7.14
C SER A 59 -2.47 5.18 5.73
N TYR A 60 -1.70 5.85 4.88
CA TYR A 60 -2.01 5.99 3.45
C TYR A 60 -1.80 4.64 2.75
N GLY A 61 -2.69 4.34 1.80
CA GLY A 61 -2.77 3.04 1.16
C GLY A 61 -3.04 3.11 -0.32
N TYR A 62 -2.29 2.36 -1.11
CA TYR A 62 -2.43 2.30 -2.57
C TYR A 62 -2.19 0.87 -3.07
N CYS A 63 -2.47 0.62 -4.35
CA CYS A 63 -2.29 -0.68 -4.97
C CYS A 63 -0.87 -0.81 -5.53
N PHE A 64 -0.08 -1.72 -4.95
CA PHE A 64 1.29 -2.01 -5.35
C PHE A 64 1.45 -3.52 -5.57
N HIS A 65 1.98 -3.93 -6.73
CA HIS A 65 2.12 -5.35 -7.09
C HIS A 65 0.81 -6.15 -6.92
N SER A 66 -0.31 -5.56 -7.35
CA SER A 66 -1.67 -6.13 -7.25
C SER A 66 -2.13 -6.46 -5.82
N ARG A 67 -1.49 -5.83 -4.82
CA ARG A 67 -1.86 -5.92 -3.40
C ARG A 67 -1.91 -4.53 -2.79
N CYS A 68 -2.70 -4.35 -1.74
CA CYS A 68 -2.67 -3.10 -1.00
C CYS A 68 -1.35 -2.98 -0.26
N TRP A 69 -0.66 -1.86 -0.45
CA TRP A 69 0.51 -1.44 0.33
C TRP A 69 0.08 -0.32 1.26
N CYS A 70 0.48 -0.41 2.52
CA CYS A 70 0.26 0.64 3.50
C CYS A 70 1.60 1.26 3.89
N GLU A 71 1.73 2.56 3.68
CA GLU A 71 2.90 3.32 4.09
C GLU A 71 3.00 3.36 5.62
N TYR A 72 4.23 3.26 6.12
CA TYR A 72 4.59 3.26 7.54
C TYR A 72 3.85 2.20 8.37
N LEU A 73 3.33 1.14 7.74
CA LEU A 73 2.69 0.05 8.45
C LEU A 73 3.74 -0.79 9.19
N GLU A 74 3.77 -0.65 10.51
CA GLU A 74 4.64 -1.44 11.39
C GLU A 74 4.20 -2.91 11.47
N ASP A 75 5.16 -3.81 11.70
CA ASP A 75 4.94 -5.26 11.71
C ASP A 75 3.87 -5.71 12.71
N LYS A 76 3.79 -5.06 13.88
CA LYS A 76 2.78 -5.36 14.90
C LYS A 76 1.35 -5.20 14.38
N ASP A 77 1.13 -4.35 13.38
CA ASP A 77 -0.18 -3.99 12.87
C ASP A 77 -0.46 -4.61 11.49
N ILE A 78 0.38 -5.52 10.99
CA ILE A 78 0.16 -6.26 9.71
C ILE A 78 -1.08 -7.14 9.78
N SER A 79 -1.29 -7.86 10.88
CA SER A 79 -2.50 -8.67 11.07
C SER A 79 -3.68 -7.77 11.40
N ILE A 80 -4.83 -8.00 10.76
CA ILE A 80 -6.06 -7.29 11.11
C ILE A 80 -6.45 -7.51 12.57
N TRP A 81 -6.14 -8.67 13.15
CA TRP A 81 -6.44 -8.95 14.57
C TRP A 81 -5.66 -8.03 15.50
N ASN A 82 -4.37 -7.88 15.26
CA ASN A 82 -3.54 -6.96 16.03
C ASN A 82 -3.93 -5.51 15.77
N ALA A 83 -4.19 -5.16 14.51
CA ALA A 83 -4.57 -3.79 14.18
C ALA A 83 -5.89 -3.39 14.82
N VAL A 84 -6.92 -4.25 14.82
CA VAL A 84 -8.18 -3.93 15.50
C VAL A 84 -7.97 -3.81 17.00
N LYS A 85 -7.16 -4.68 17.61
CA LYS A 85 -6.77 -4.56 19.03
C LYS A 85 -6.01 -3.26 19.31
N ASN A 86 -5.09 -2.87 18.44
CA ASN A 86 -4.15 -1.78 18.62
C ASN A 86 -4.62 -0.43 18.07
N HIS A 87 -5.68 -0.40 17.25
CA HIS A 87 -6.24 0.82 16.61
C HIS A 87 -7.73 1.07 16.89
N CYS A 88 -8.55 0.05 17.13
CA CYS A 88 -10.00 0.22 17.27
C CYS A 88 -10.49 0.03 18.72
N THR A 89 -11.54 0.78 19.09
CA THR A 89 -12.33 0.49 20.30
C THR A 89 -13.37 -0.57 19.96
N ASN A 90 -13.24 -1.77 20.51
CA ASN A 90 -14.24 -2.83 20.34
C ASN A 90 -14.58 -3.44 21.69
N THR A 91 -15.69 -3.03 22.29
CA THR A 91 -16.14 -3.50 23.61
C THR A 91 -16.72 -4.91 23.60
N LEU A 92 -16.93 -5.52 22.43
CA LEU A 92 -17.41 -6.91 22.31
C LEU A 92 -16.26 -7.92 22.33
N LEU A 93 -15.20 -7.67 21.54
CA LEU A 93 -14.01 -8.53 21.47
C LEU A 93 -12.95 -8.14 22.51
N TYR A 94 -12.88 -6.85 22.85
CA TYR A 94 -11.96 -6.27 23.83
C TYR A 94 -12.77 -5.46 24.86
N PRO A 95 -13.49 -6.13 25.79
CA PRO A 95 -14.41 -5.48 26.72
C PRO A 95 -13.76 -4.49 27.70
N LYS A 96 -12.44 -4.51 27.83
CA LYS A 96 -11.67 -3.49 28.56
C LYS A 96 -11.25 -2.30 27.69
N GLY A 97 -11.79 -2.23 26.47
CA GLY A 97 -11.37 -1.30 25.43
C GLY A 97 -9.99 -1.65 24.87
N LYS A 98 -9.49 -0.74 24.06
CA LYS A 98 -8.09 -0.34 24.22
C LYS A 98 -7.94 0.39 25.54
#